data_AF-A0AAD6X3F5-F1
#
_entry.id   AF-A0AAD6X3F5-F1
#
_cell.length_a   1.000
_cell.length_b   1.000
_cell.length_c   1.000
_cell.angle_alpha   90.00
_cell.angle_beta   90.00
_cell.angle_gamma   90.00
#
_symmetry.space_group_name_H-M   'P 1'
#
loop_
_entity.id
_entity.type
_entity.pdbx_description
1 polymer ?
#
loop_
_entity_poly.entity_id
_entity_poly.type
_entity_poly.pdbx_seq_one_letter_code
_entity_poly.pdbx_strand_id
1 'polypeptide(L)'
;MGTSGVYRHNGYYHAHYNAYDSYPEELGVRVAAEIPLGDEQAYQEWLRNLRKALDYHLEMNQHRVGSQEFGDDHNGYLISEEPTPTEVYKYEIDLDHEVFLVDDEPLFALNIMPNTPDLFVECIGYDSFGHPSYTPSTPVQHIYNWKSAPPKVEDQIISDYTARRSPKVEYLPISRLLGTSESVGDCEAARIGLYEVIIGNMMLNHSIAHDIRILETICDQNHISDDMLTLGIEMVQLGVGKMLFGQSVRRPCVPELKFSWLAPDICLSITTHLDDERNLKKSILQLVDKTSVKRPSAFVIYGILFSFFQCVVIRIDPNHGFQSTAPLQFLPSFHATSPSTPGITAIGRLGYHCLDTPKAGPRIQPHHYLCQVPVELLDLITTLLSPSDLDHLCTAVPPFEAVAGDRLRYPYIDDYRLVQRIRLSSTDLRDTRDHDKRRYVLTSITTKRFSAVLPGSSEKKVLVVCNRGTGTFGVSSVQ
;
A
#
# COMPACT_ATOMS: atom_id res chain seq x y z
N MET A 1 11.84 -21.06 22.88
CA MET A 1 11.35 -19.85 22.19
C MET A 1 11.34 -18.77 23.25
N GLY A 2 12.34 -17.88 23.23
CA GLY A 2 12.43 -16.80 24.20
C GLY A 2 11.87 -15.51 23.62
N THR A 3 11.72 -14.52 24.47
CA THR A 3 11.19 -13.21 24.11
C THR A 3 12.09 -12.11 24.58
N SER A 4 12.13 -11.03 23.81
CA SER A 4 13.01 -9.91 24.10
C SER A 4 12.21 -8.73 24.60
N GLY A 5 12.58 -8.23 25.78
CA GLY A 5 12.32 -6.82 26.12
C GLY A 5 13.35 -5.98 25.38
N VAL A 6 12.91 -5.00 24.61
CA VAL A 6 13.77 -4.17 23.77
C VAL A 6 13.61 -2.71 24.16
N TYR A 7 14.72 -2.01 24.30
CA TYR A 7 14.73 -0.56 24.46
C TYR A 7 15.43 0.05 23.25
N ARG A 8 14.79 1.02 22.59
CA ARG A 8 15.39 1.74 21.47
C ARG A 8 15.74 3.16 21.90
N HIS A 9 16.98 3.57 21.64
CA HIS A 9 17.50 4.90 21.97
C HIS A 9 18.66 5.28 21.05
N ASN A 10 18.63 6.50 20.50
CA ASN A 10 19.59 7.04 19.56
C ASN A 10 19.85 6.10 18.35
N GLY A 11 18.82 5.40 17.89
CA GLY A 11 18.95 4.44 16.78
C GLY A 11 19.58 3.09 17.13
N TYR A 12 19.88 2.82 18.41
CA TYR A 12 20.37 1.53 18.88
C TYR A 12 19.26 0.75 19.61
N TYR A 13 19.21 -0.56 19.37
CA TYR A 13 18.34 -1.50 20.05
C TYR A 13 19.11 -2.24 21.14
N HIS A 14 18.66 -2.10 22.38
CA HIS A 14 19.16 -2.80 23.55
C HIS A 14 18.17 -3.93 23.90
N ALA A 15 18.51 -5.15 23.52
CA ALA A 15 17.64 -6.31 23.68
C ALA A 15 18.06 -7.18 24.86
N HIS A 16 17.10 -7.52 25.71
CA HIS A 16 17.24 -8.42 26.84
C HIS A 16 16.48 -9.71 26.55
N TYR A 17 17.20 -10.82 26.41
CA TYR A 17 16.58 -12.12 26.22
C TYR A 17 15.96 -12.62 27.53
N ASN A 18 14.69 -12.99 27.46
CA ASN A 18 13.95 -13.64 28.53
C ASN A 18 13.52 -15.04 28.05
N ALA A 19 13.95 -16.08 28.77
CA ALA A 19 13.62 -17.47 28.47
C ALA A 19 12.22 -17.90 28.98
N TYR A 20 11.57 -17.07 29.78
CA TYR A 20 10.28 -17.36 30.42
C TYR A 20 9.08 -16.86 29.62
N ASP A 21 7.88 -17.08 30.16
CA ASP A 21 6.61 -16.80 29.50
C ASP A 21 6.55 -15.38 28.93
N SER A 22 6.13 -15.30 27.68
CA SER A 22 6.23 -14.14 26.81
C SER A 22 4.90 -13.52 26.47
N TYR A 23 3.80 -14.05 27.01
CA TYR A 23 2.49 -13.50 26.76
C TYR A 23 2.33 -12.08 27.33
N PRO A 24 1.39 -11.28 26.78
CA PRO A 24 1.10 -9.95 27.28
C PRO A 24 0.83 -9.89 28.77
N GLU A 25 0.16 -10.90 29.33
CA GLU A 25 -0.25 -11.01 30.73
C GLU A 25 0.93 -11.05 31.71
N GLU A 26 2.10 -11.52 31.26
CA GLU A 26 3.29 -11.62 32.10
C GLU A 26 4.34 -10.57 31.71
N LEU A 27 5.06 -10.83 30.62
CA LEU A 27 6.20 -10.00 30.25
C LEU A 27 5.75 -8.63 29.74
N GLY A 28 4.68 -8.57 28.94
CA GLY A 28 4.14 -7.31 28.44
C GLY A 28 3.75 -6.37 29.59
N VAL A 29 2.98 -6.87 30.55
CA VAL A 29 2.62 -6.14 31.78
C VAL A 29 3.86 -5.72 32.57
N ARG A 30 4.87 -6.59 32.69
CA ARG A 30 6.11 -6.27 33.43
C ARG A 30 6.87 -5.12 32.79
N VAL A 31 7.07 -5.15 31.48
CA VAL A 31 7.76 -4.08 30.73
C VAL A 31 6.93 -2.80 30.78
N ALA A 32 5.61 -2.88 30.60
CA ALA A 32 4.71 -1.72 30.69
C ALA A 32 4.73 -1.08 32.10
N ALA A 33 4.84 -1.88 33.17
CA ALA A 33 4.88 -1.40 34.54
C ALA A 33 6.16 -0.62 34.90
N GLU A 34 7.20 -0.65 34.05
CA GLU A 34 8.40 0.18 34.23
C GLU A 34 8.14 1.66 33.96
N ILE A 35 7.08 1.98 33.22
CA ILE A 35 6.75 3.34 32.76
C ILE A 35 5.93 4.05 33.84
N PRO A 36 6.40 5.18 34.42
CA PRO A 36 5.62 5.93 35.39
C PRO A 36 4.39 6.57 34.75
N LEU A 37 3.22 6.40 35.40
CA LEU A 37 1.94 6.91 34.91
C LEU A 37 1.35 7.95 35.87
N GLY A 38 0.66 8.95 35.30
CA GLY A 38 -0.12 9.93 36.05
C GLY A 38 0.67 11.09 36.68
N ASP A 39 2.00 11.07 36.62
CA ASP A 39 2.86 12.19 37.03
C ASP A 39 3.87 12.51 35.92
N GLU A 40 3.67 13.66 35.28
CA GLU A 40 4.53 14.16 34.20
C GLU A 40 5.98 14.35 34.67
N GLN A 41 6.21 14.78 35.91
CA GLN A 41 7.58 14.99 36.40
C GLN A 41 8.30 13.66 36.59
N ALA A 42 7.61 12.68 37.20
CA ALA A 42 8.15 11.32 37.36
C ALA A 42 8.43 10.65 36.00
N TYR A 43 7.52 10.81 35.03
CA TYR A 43 7.72 10.32 33.66
C TYR A 43 8.96 10.94 33.00
N GLN A 44 9.09 12.27 33.04
CA GLN A 44 10.23 12.98 32.44
C GLN A 44 11.57 12.65 33.13
N GLU A 45 11.55 12.43 34.45
CA GLU A 45 12.73 11.99 35.19
C GLU A 45 13.13 10.55 34.83
N TRP A 46 12.17 9.63 34.79
CA TRP A 46 12.39 8.25 34.36
C TRP A 46 12.96 8.19 32.94
N LEU A 47 12.34 8.91 31.99
CA LEU A 47 12.77 8.94 30.59
C LEU A 47 14.22 9.42 30.46
N ARG A 48 14.57 10.51 31.18
CA ARG A 48 15.95 11.04 31.18
C ARG A 48 16.95 10.06 31.78
N ASN A 49 16.58 9.40 32.88
CA ASN A 49 17.45 8.45 33.57
C ASN A 49 17.66 7.18 32.72
N LEU A 50 16.61 6.68 32.08
CA LEU A 50 16.68 5.51 31.21
C LEU A 50 17.54 5.77 29.97
N ARG A 51 17.32 6.90 29.26
CA ARG A 51 18.18 7.33 28.14
C ARG A 51 19.65 7.39 28.56
N LYS A 52 19.96 8.03 29.69
CA LYS A 52 21.33 8.11 30.23
C LYS A 52 21.93 6.74 30.57
N ALA A 53 21.13 5.81 31.10
CA ALA A 53 21.58 4.46 31.39
C ALA A 53 21.92 3.70 30.10
N LEU A 54 21.09 3.81 29.06
CA LEU A 54 21.33 3.18 27.76
C LEU A 54 22.57 3.76 27.07
N ASP A 55 22.77 5.09 27.11
CA ASP A 55 24.00 5.73 26.61
C ASP A 55 25.24 5.16 27.31
N TYR A 56 25.20 5.04 28.64
CA TYR A 56 26.29 4.43 29.41
C TYR A 56 26.53 2.96 29.03
N HIS A 57 25.47 2.17 28.84
CA HIS A 57 25.59 0.78 28.39
C HIS A 57 26.20 0.66 26.99
N LEU A 58 25.82 1.55 26.07
CA LEU A 58 26.39 1.62 24.73
C LEU A 58 27.89 1.94 24.79
N GLU A 59 28.30 2.95 25.58
CA GLU A 59 29.71 3.30 25.76
C GLU A 59 30.55 2.14 26.31
N MET A 60 30.03 1.42 27.32
CA MET A 60 30.73 0.29 27.93
C MET A 60 30.82 -0.95 27.02
N ASN A 61 29.85 -1.12 26.11
CA ASN A 61 29.74 -2.29 25.24
C ASN A 61 29.94 -1.96 23.76
N GLN A 62 30.53 -0.81 23.42
CA GLN A 62 30.67 -0.35 22.03
C GLN A 62 31.39 -1.38 21.14
N HIS A 63 32.37 -2.10 21.71
CA HIS A 63 33.11 -3.16 21.04
C HIS A 63 32.29 -4.44 20.74
N ARG A 64 31.08 -4.55 21.30
CA ARG A 64 30.16 -5.69 21.14
C ARG A 64 28.97 -5.39 20.24
N VAL A 65 28.82 -4.15 19.76
CA VAL A 65 27.74 -3.78 18.85
C VAL A 65 27.81 -4.66 17.60
N GLY A 66 26.70 -5.34 17.29
CA GLY A 66 26.62 -6.28 16.16
C GLY A 66 27.28 -7.65 16.39
N SER A 67 27.90 -7.90 17.55
CA SER A 67 28.38 -9.25 17.88
C SER A 67 27.21 -10.14 18.33
N GLN A 68 26.88 -11.16 17.53
CA GLN A 68 25.79 -12.11 17.80
C GLN A 68 26.12 -13.15 18.89
N GLU A 69 27.16 -12.93 19.69
CA GLU A 69 27.55 -13.86 20.75
C GLU A 69 26.59 -13.72 21.94
N PHE A 70 25.41 -14.36 21.82
CA PHE A 70 24.67 -14.82 22.97
C PHE A 70 25.59 -15.81 23.69
N GLY A 71 26.22 -15.37 24.78
CA GLY A 71 26.87 -16.32 25.68
C GLY A 71 25.84 -17.37 26.11
N ASP A 72 26.28 -18.59 26.37
CA ASP A 72 25.45 -19.71 26.88
C ASP A 72 24.68 -19.40 28.18
N ASP A 73 24.82 -18.19 28.72
CA ASP A 73 24.14 -17.73 29.92
C ASP A 73 22.74 -17.22 29.57
N HIS A 74 21.73 -17.72 30.29
CA HIS A 74 20.30 -17.56 30.00
C HIS A 74 19.75 -16.11 30.06
N ASN A 75 20.62 -15.10 30.24
CA ASN A 75 20.30 -13.68 30.30
C ASN A 75 21.10 -12.90 29.24
N GLY A 76 20.96 -13.29 27.98
CA GLY A 76 21.63 -12.63 26.86
C GLY A 76 21.24 -11.15 26.76
N TYR A 77 22.25 -10.28 26.68
CA TYR A 77 22.10 -8.86 26.39
C TYR A 77 22.79 -8.53 25.07
N LEU A 78 22.06 -7.90 24.16
CA LEU A 78 22.53 -7.56 22.82
C LEU A 78 22.31 -6.07 22.54
N ILE A 79 23.31 -5.43 21.92
CA ILE A 79 23.19 -4.09 21.36
C ILE A 79 23.36 -4.19 19.84
N SER A 80 22.41 -3.64 19.10
CA SER A 80 22.36 -3.69 17.64
C SER A 80 21.88 -2.37 17.06
N GLU A 81 22.36 -2.01 15.87
CA GLU A 81 21.79 -0.91 15.08
C GLU A 81 20.54 -1.37 14.30
N GLU A 82 20.39 -2.68 14.12
CA GLU A 82 19.25 -3.31 13.45
C GLU A 82 18.26 -3.90 14.45
N PRO A 83 16.94 -3.91 14.14
CA PRO A 83 15.94 -4.58 14.96
C PRO A 83 16.30 -6.05 15.22
N THR A 84 16.06 -6.50 16.45
CA THR A 84 16.37 -7.90 16.79
C THR A 84 15.31 -8.85 16.20
N PRO A 85 15.72 -9.93 15.52
CA PRO A 85 14.80 -10.95 15.08
C PRO A 85 14.24 -11.68 16.30
N THR A 86 12.91 -11.78 16.42
CA THR A 86 12.25 -12.50 17.52
C THR A 86 11.20 -13.46 16.98
N GLU A 87 10.96 -14.56 17.72
CA GLU A 87 10.19 -15.70 17.22
C GLU A 87 8.73 -15.77 17.69
N VAL A 88 8.32 -15.02 18.73
CA VAL A 88 6.96 -15.17 19.31
C VAL A 88 6.31 -13.85 19.70
N TYR A 89 6.86 -13.18 20.72
CA TYR A 89 6.42 -11.85 21.15
C TYR A 89 7.64 -10.94 21.29
N LYS A 90 7.45 -9.63 21.12
CA LYS A 90 8.44 -8.59 21.36
C LYS A 90 7.78 -7.38 21.99
N TYR A 91 8.33 -6.90 23.10
CA TYR A 91 7.89 -5.66 23.72
C TYR A 91 9.01 -4.65 23.61
N GLU A 92 8.71 -3.53 22.96
CA GLU A 92 9.71 -2.49 22.74
C GLU A 92 9.27 -1.17 23.36
N ILE A 93 10.16 -0.57 24.14
CA ILE A 93 10.07 0.81 24.58
C ILE A 93 10.96 1.64 23.66
N ASP A 94 10.36 2.32 22.70
CA ASP A 94 11.05 3.22 21.79
C ASP A 94 11.11 4.62 22.40
N LEU A 95 12.29 4.98 22.92
CA LEU A 95 12.55 6.26 23.56
C LEU A 95 12.84 7.36 22.54
N ASP A 96 13.10 7.04 21.28
CA ASP A 96 13.33 8.02 20.23
C ASP A 96 12.00 8.67 19.79
N HIS A 97 10.92 7.86 19.77
CA HIS A 97 9.57 8.28 19.40
C HIS A 97 8.58 8.33 20.57
N GLU A 98 9.02 7.94 21.76
CA GLU A 98 8.22 7.84 22.98
C GLU A 98 6.96 6.99 22.80
N VAL A 99 7.14 5.81 22.21
CA VAL A 99 6.08 4.84 21.88
C VAL A 99 6.40 3.46 22.44
N PHE A 100 5.35 2.73 22.83
CA PHE A 100 5.40 1.33 23.20
C PHE A 100 4.94 0.49 22.01
N LEU A 101 5.79 -0.46 21.60
CA LEU A 101 5.50 -1.40 20.52
C LEU A 101 5.28 -2.82 21.04
N VAL A 102 4.37 -3.52 20.38
CA VAL A 102 4.15 -4.96 20.53
C VAL A 102 4.38 -5.60 19.17
N ASP A 103 5.36 -6.50 19.09
CA ASP A 103 5.73 -7.22 17.86
C ASP A 103 6.02 -6.27 16.68
N ASP A 104 6.90 -5.28 16.91
CA ASP A 104 7.24 -4.23 15.93
C ASP A 104 6.09 -3.26 15.61
N GLU A 105 4.91 -3.43 16.22
CA GLU A 105 3.76 -2.57 15.95
C GLU A 105 3.56 -1.53 17.05
N PRO A 106 3.42 -0.24 16.71
CA PRO A 106 3.15 0.82 17.67
C PRO A 106 1.74 0.72 18.22
N LEU A 107 1.58 0.69 19.54
CA LEU A 107 0.26 0.62 20.16
C LEU A 107 -0.06 1.83 21.03
N PHE A 108 0.89 2.26 21.86
CA PHE A 108 0.62 3.24 22.92
C PHE A 108 1.70 4.33 22.97
N ALA A 109 1.31 5.57 23.24
CA ALA A 109 2.28 6.58 23.69
C ALA A 109 2.79 6.19 25.08
N LEU A 110 4.08 6.33 25.37
CA LEU A 110 4.62 5.99 26.69
C LEU A 110 3.99 6.84 27.80
N ASN A 111 3.64 8.10 27.53
CA ASN A 111 2.99 8.98 28.50
C ASN A 111 1.47 8.75 28.66
N ILE A 112 0.84 7.89 27.83
CA ILE A 112 -0.59 7.58 27.90
C ILE A 112 -0.82 6.06 27.83
N MET A 113 0.03 5.28 28.51
CA MET A 113 -0.16 3.83 28.63
C MET A 113 -1.46 3.49 29.37
N PRO A 114 -2.07 2.32 29.09
CA PRO A 114 -3.10 1.74 29.94
C PRO A 114 -2.63 1.64 31.40
N ASN A 115 -3.46 2.11 32.34
CA ASN A 115 -3.07 2.30 33.75
C ASN A 115 -3.24 1.06 34.64
N THR A 116 -3.79 -0.03 34.11
CA THR A 116 -3.89 -1.32 34.81
C THR A 116 -3.39 -2.45 33.91
N PRO A 117 -2.84 -3.54 34.49
CA PRO A 117 -2.44 -4.73 33.75
C PRO A 117 -3.57 -5.32 32.89
N ASP A 118 -4.77 -5.44 33.46
CA ASP A 118 -5.92 -6.01 32.76
C ASP A 118 -6.30 -5.15 31.55
N LEU A 119 -6.33 -3.82 31.71
CA LEU A 119 -6.64 -2.91 30.60
C LEU A 119 -5.56 -2.96 29.51
N PHE A 120 -4.28 -3.04 29.90
CA PHE A 120 -3.17 -3.20 28.94
C PHE A 120 -3.36 -4.44 28.06
N VAL A 121 -3.63 -5.60 28.67
CA VAL A 121 -3.87 -6.85 27.95
C VAL A 121 -5.14 -6.77 27.09
N GLU A 122 -6.24 -6.21 27.61
CA GLU A 122 -7.50 -6.05 26.88
C GLU A 122 -7.38 -5.09 25.68
N CYS A 123 -6.45 -4.13 25.72
CA CYS A 123 -6.20 -3.23 24.61
C CYS A 123 -5.41 -3.89 23.47
N ILE A 124 -4.66 -4.97 23.72
CA ILE A 124 -3.85 -5.63 22.70
C ILE A 124 -4.71 -6.63 21.93
N GLY A 125 -4.73 -6.49 20.61
CA GLY A 125 -5.46 -7.35 19.71
C GLY A 125 -4.81 -7.43 18.34
N TYR A 126 -5.65 -7.63 17.33
CA TYR A 126 -5.22 -7.73 15.95
C TYR A 126 -6.10 -6.85 15.09
N ASP A 127 -5.50 -6.26 14.07
CA ASP A 127 -6.21 -5.51 13.06
C ASP A 127 -6.92 -6.45 12.05
N SER A 128 -7.57 -5.86 11.05
CA SER A 128 -8.29 -6.62 10.01
C SER A 128 -7.36 -7.40 9.06
N PHE A 129 -6.06 -7.11 9.09
CA PHE A 129 -5.01 -7.77 8.32
C PHE A 129 -4.12 -8.69 9.17
N GLY A 130 -4.49 -8.91 10.44
CA GLY A 130 -3.85 -9.87 11.34
C GLY A 130 -2.57 -9.38 11.98
N HIS A 131 -2.26 -8.10 11.86
CA HIS A 131 -1.11 -7.51 12.55
C HIS A 131 -1.51 -7.11 13.96
N PRO A 132 -0.57 -7.19 14.92
CA PRO A 132 -0.74 -6.65 16.25
C PRO A 132 -1.21 -5.18 16.20
N SER A 133 -2.24 -4.89 16.99
CA SER A 133 -2.89 -3.57 17.01
C SER A 133 -3.78 -3.44 18.24
N TYR A 134 -4.48 -2.33 18.36
CA TYR A 134 -5.45 -2.12 19.42
C TYR A 134 -6.78 -2.86 19.17
N THR A 135 -7.43 -3.34 20.23
CA THR A 135 -8.79 -3.88 20.15
C THR A 135 -9.81 -2.76 19.90
N PRO A 136 -10.98 -3.04 19.28
CA PRO A 136 -12.03 -2.03 19.09
C PRO A 136 -12.59 -1.42 20.39
N SER A 137 -12.36 -2.07 21.53
CA SER A 137 -12.73 -1.59 22.87
C SER A 137 -11.68 -0.68 23.50
N THR A 138 -10.52 -0.50 22.88
CA THR A 138 -9.43 0.35 23.40
C THR A 138 -9.92 1.80 23.54
N PRO A 139 -9.81 2.40 24.74
CA PRO A 139 -10.21 3.78 24.93
C PRO A 139 -9.39 4.74 24.07
N VAL A 140 -10.05 5.72 23.44
CA VAL A 140 -9.43 6.64 22.47
C VAL A 140 -8.21 7.36 23.03
N GLN A 141 -8.17 7.68 24.32
CA GLN A 141 -7.01 8.34 24.92
C GLN A 141 -5.74 7.50 24.88
N HIS A 142 -5.84 6.16 24.85
CA HIS A 142 -4.69 5.26 24.78
C HIS A 142 -4.29 4.94 23.34
N ILE A 143 -5.11 5.28 22.35
CA ILE A 143 -4.79 5.02 20.94
C ILE A 143 -3.69 5.98 20.51
N TYR A 144 -2.53 5.42 20.18
CA TYR A 144 -1.42 6.20 19.67
C TYR A 144 -1.73 6.76 18.27
N ASN A 145 -1.46 8.04 18.05
CA ASN A 145 -1.57 8.69 16.75
C ASN A 145 -0.17 9.12 16.29
N TRP A 146 0.42 8.33 15.40
CA TRP A 146 1.81 8.51 14.96
C TRP A 146 1.99 9.56 13.86
N LYS A 147 0.94 10.32 13.55
CA LYS A 147 0.94 11.19 12.40
C LYS A 147 1.82 12.42 12.60
N SER A 148 2.87 12.52 11.79
CA SER A 148 3.72 13.69 11.70
C SER A 148 2.96 14.94 11.25
N ALA A 149 3.47 16.10 11.66
CA ALA A 149 2.93 17.37 11.21
C ALA A 149 3.29 17.62 9.72
N PRO A 150 2.36 18.19 8.92
CA PRO A 150 2.64 18.48 7.52
C PRO A 150 3.74 19.53 7.36
N PRO A 151 4.51 19.51 6.26
CA PRO A 151 5.48 20.55 5.93
C PRO A 151 4.84 21.93 5.89
N LYS A 152 5.57 22.95 6.34
CA LYS A 152 5.12 24.35 6.18
C LYS A 152 5.05 24.70 4.69
N VAL A 153 3.94 25.35 4.31
CA VAL A 153 3.69 25.83 2.93
C VAL A 153 3.52 27.34 2.95
N GLU A 154 4.24 28.01 2.06
CA GLU A 154 4.21 29.46 1.89
C GLU A 154 2.91 29.96 1.24
N ASP A 155 2.45 31.15 1.64
CA ASP A 155 1.21 31.75 1.14
C ASP A 155 1.23 32.01 -0.38
N GLN A 156 2.42 32.29 -0.93
CA GLN A 156 2.61 32.51 -2.36
C GLN A 156 2.20 31.27 -3.18
N ILE A 157 2.50 30.07 -2.69
CA ILE A 157 2.13 28.80 -3.36
C ILE A 157 0.60 28.67 -3.43
N ILE A 158 -0.10 29.10 -2.37
CA ILE A 158 -1.57 29.07 -2.33
C ILE A 158 -2.17 30.09 -3.31
N SER A 159 -1.57 31.27 -3.42
CA SER A 159 -1.94 32.28 -4.41
C SER A 159 -1.74 31.77 -5.84
N ASP A 160 -0.58 31.17 -6.13
CA ASP A 160 -0.26 30.63 -7.46
C ASP A 160 -1.20 29.49 -7.84
N TYR A 161 -1.58 28.65 -6.87
CA TYR A 161 -2.54 27.57 -7.07
C TYR A 161 -3.89 28.13 -7.50
N THR A 162 -4.37 29.13 -6.78
CA THR A 162 -5.66 29.78 -7.04
C THR A 162 -5.68 30.45 -8.41
N ALA A 163 -4.55 31.05 -8.83
CA ALA A 163 -4.44 31.73 -10.12
C ALA A 163 -4.45 30.79 -11.34
N ARG A 164 -3.91 29.57 -11.20
CA ARG A 164 -3.75 28.62 -12.32
C ARG A 164 -4.88 27.59 -12.44
N ARG A 165 -5.61 27.37 -11.35
CA ARG A 165 -6.72 26.42 -11.27
C ARG A 165 -7.90 26.87 -12.13
N SER A 166 -8.61 25.93 -12.76
CA SER A 166 -9.85 26.27 -13.49
C SER A 166 -10.95 26.77 -12.53
N PRO A 167 -11.63 27.90 -12.81
CA PRO A 167 -12.48 28.62 -11.84
C PRO A 167 -13.84 27.98 -11.52
N LYS A 168 -14.18 26.82 -12.10
CA LYS A 168 -15.57 26.32 -12.11
C LYS A 168 -15.92 25.28 -11.05
N VAL A 169 -14.98 24.51 -10.48
CA VAL A 169 -15.27 23.49 -9.44
C VAL A 169 -14.04 23.21 -8.56
N GLU A 170 -14.25 23.04 -7.25
CA GLU A 170 -13.18 22.76 -6.28
C GLU A 170 -12.65 21.32 -6.31
N TYR A 171 -13.49 20.31 -6.49
CA TYR A 171 -13.06 18.93 -6.73
C TYR A 171 -14.11 18.21 -7.56
N LEU A 172 -13.67 17.34 -8.47
CA LEU A 172 -14.55 16.53 -9.31
C LEU A 172 -14.56 15.07 -8.85
N PRO A 173 -15.71 14.37 -8.91
CA PRO A 173 -15.69 12.92 -8.81
C PRO A 173 -14.92 12.35 -10.00
N ILE A 174 -14.29 11.18 -9.80
CA ILE A 174 -13.43 10.56 -10.83
C ILE A 174 -14.18 10.33 -12.16
N SER A 175 -15.46 9.96 -12.12
CA SER A 175 -16.28 9.80 -13.33
C SER A 175 -16.33 11.08 -14.18
N ARG A 176 -16.60 12.23 -13.55
CA ARG A 176 -16.66 13.52 -14.24
C ARG A 176 -15.28 14.00 -14.69
N LEU A 177 -14.24 13.73 -13.88
CA LEU A 177 -12.88 14.07 -14.25
C LEU A 177 -12.45 13.32 -15.52
N LEU A 178 -12.83 12.05 -15.66
CA LEU A 178 -12.54 11.20 -16.82
C LEU A 178 -13.54 11.36 -17.97
N GLY A 179 -14.67 12.04 -17.76
CA GLY A 179 -15.75 12.14 -18.75
C GLY A 179 -16.52 10.83 -18.98
N THR A 180 -16.70 10.03 -17.93
CA THR A 180 -17.28 8.68 -17.97
C THR A 180 -18.54 8.56 -17.10
N SER A 181 -19.24 7.43 -17.19
CA SER A 181 -20.44 7.16 -16.37
C SER A 181 -20.12 7.11 -14.87
N GLU A 182 -21.08 7.48 -14.02
CA GLU A 182 -20.96 7.24 -12.57
C GLU A 182 -21.06 5.74 -12.24
N SER A 183 -21.84 4.98 -13.01
CA SER A 183 -21.91 3.53 -12.88
C SER A 183 -20.65 2.85 -13.41
N VAL A 184 -20.18 1.86 -12.66
CA VAL A 184 -19.02 1.03 -13.01
C VAL A 184 -19.52 -0.19 -13.79
N GLY A 185 -18.95 -0.44 -14.97
CA GLY A 185 -19.29 -1.62 -15.79
C GLY A 185 -18.73 -2.92 -15.22
N ASP A 186 -19.18 -4.09 -15.70
CA ASP A 186 -18.73 -5.38 -15.15
C ASP A 186 -17.22 -5.61 -15.27
N CYS A 187 -16.62 -5.27 -16.43
CA CYS A 187 -15.18 -5.39 -16.65
C CYS A 187 -14.38 -4.43 -15.74
N GLU A 188 -14.83 -3.18 -15.65
CA GLU A 188 -14.23 -2.16 -14.78
C GLU A 188 -14.34 -2.59 -13.31
N ALA A 189 -15.48 -3.17 -12.89
CA ALA A 189 -15.70 -3.69 -11.54
C ALA A 189 -14.84 -4.93 -11.25
N ALA A 190 -14.60 -5.80 -12.25
CA ALA A 190 -13.68 -6.93 -12.13
C ALA A 190 -12.23 -6.44 -11.93
N ARG A 191 -11.82 -5.43 -12.70
CA ARG A 191 -10.50 -4.78 -12.57
C ARG A 191 -10.30 -4.15 -11.19
N ILE A 192 -11.24 -3.31 -10.76
CA ILE A 192 -11.20 -2.68 -9.42
C ILE A 192 -11.20 -3.77 -8.34
N GLY A 193 -12.05 -4.80 -8.48
CA GLY A 193 -12.12 -5.90 -7.54
C GLY A 193 -10.81 -6.68 -7.43
N LEU A 194 -10.11 -6.94 -8.54
CA LEU A 194 -8.79 -7.58 -8.48
C LEU A 194 -7.75 -6.67 -7.82
N TYR A 195 -7.81 -5.36 -8.10
CA TYR A 195 -6.91 -4.40 -7.48
C TYR A 195 -7.09 -4.32 -5.97
N GLU A 196 -8.34 -4.34 -5.48
CA GLU A 196 -8.66 -4.46 -4.05
C GLU A 196 -8.00 -5.70 -3.42
N VAL A 197 -8.05 -6.86 -4.09
CA VAL A 197 -7.42 -8.10 -3.60
C VAL A 197 -5.92 -7.93 -3.48
N ILE A 198 -5.27 -7.37 -4.50
CA ILE A 198 -3.82 -7.19 -4.53
C ILE A 198 -3.36 -6.25 -3.43
N ILE A 199 -4.00 -5.08 -3.30
CA ILE A 199 -3.67 -4.11 -2.24
C ILE A 199 -3.93 -4.71 -0.86
N GLY A 200 -5.08 -5.38 -0.67
CA GLY A 200 -5.36 -6.08 0.58
C GLY A 200 -4.32 -7.14 0.92
N ASN A 201 -3.78 -7.85 -0.08
CA ASN A 201 -2.72 -8.84 0.14
C ASN A 201 -1.36 -8.22 0.45
N MET A 202 -1.06 -7.03 -0.10
CA MET A 202 0.11 -6.26 0.33
C MET A 202 -0.04 -5.85 1.79
N MET A 203 -1.23 -5.42 2.20
CA MET A 203 -1.53 -5.11 3.60
C MET A 203 -1.47 -6.31 4.54
N LEU A 204 -1.62 -7.55 4.05
CA LEU A 204 -1.41 -8.77 4.86
C LEU A 204 0.08 -9.11 5.08
N ASN A 205 0.98 -8.54 4.29
CA ASN A 205 2.41 -8.78 4.46
C ASN A 205 2.93 -7.91 5.62
N HIS A 206 3.45 -8.56 6.66
CA HIS A 206 3.92 -7.89 7.88
C HIS A 206 4.95 -6.80 7.60
N SER A 207 5.97 -7.07 6.78
CA SER A 207 7.02 -6.09 6.45
C SER A 207 6.41 -4.86 5.78
N ILE A 208 5.55 -5.07 4.77
CA ILE A 208 4.91 -3.96 4.06
C ILE A 208 3.97 -3.17 4.99
N ALA A 209 3.19 -3.86 5.81
CA ALA A 209 2.27 -3.23 6.76
C ALA A 209 3.01 -2.36 7.78
N HIS A 210 4.10 -2.89 8.35
CA HIS A 210 4.98 -2.17 9.26
C HIS A 210 5.59 -0.94 8.59
N ASP A 211 6.19 -1.10 7.40
CA ASP A 211 6.78 0.02 6.65
C ASP A 211 5.75 1.11 6.33
N ILE A 212 4.52 0.71 5.97
CA ILE A 212 3.40 1.64 5.74
C ILE A 212 3.06 2.41 7.02
N ARG A 213 3.02 1.77 8.20
CA ARG A 213 2.75 2.47 9.46
C ARG A 213 3.86 3.47 9.79
N ILE A 214 5.12 3.12 9.53
CA ILE A 214 6.25 4.03 9.68
C ILE A 214 6.12 5.27 8.78
N LEU A 215 5.47 5.18 7.61
CA LEU A 215 5.26 6.35 6.75
C LEU A 215 4.45 7.45 7.43
N GLU A 216 3.59 7.14 8.41
CA GLU A 216 2.85 8.18 9.16
C GLU A 216 3.79 9.09 9.95
N THR A 217 4.98 8.61 10.30
CA THR A 217 6.01 9.36 11.03
C THR A 217 6.79 10.33 10.15
N ILE A 218 6.72 10.16 8.82
CA ILE A 218 7.56 10.90 7.90
C ILE A 218 6.98 12.29 7.63
N CYS A 219 7.69 13.33 8.08
CA CYS A 219 7.26 14.72 7.92
C CYS A 219 7.38 15.24 6.48
N ASP A 220 8.30 14.72 5.66
CA ASP A 220 8.59 15.24 4.32
C ASP A 220 8.94 14.12 3.33
N GLN A 221 8.55 14.30 2.06
CA GLN A 221 8.77 13.32 0.97
C GLN A 221 10.24 12.92 0.77
N ASN A 222 11.20 13.73 1.22
CA ASN A 222 12.62 13.43 1.07
C ASN A 222 13.12 12.34 2.03
N HIS A 223 12.35 12.01 3.06
CA HIS A 223 12.69 10.96 4.02
C HIS A 223 12.01 9.62 3.71
N ILE A 224 11.21 9.53 2.63
CA ILE A 224 10.69 8.25 2.16
C ILE A 224 11.85 7.46 1.53
N SER A 225 12.05 6.22 1.98
CA SER A 225 13.09 5.34 1.45
C SER A 225 12.84 4.96 -0.02
N ASP A 226 13.91 4.64 -0.74
CA ASP A 226 13.82 4.23 -2.15
C ASP A 226 12.98 2.96 -2.34
N ASP A 227 13.04 2.03 -1.40
CA ASP A 227 12.21 0.81 -1.40
C ASP A 227 10.73 1.15 -1.28
N MET A 228 10.38 2.08 -0.38
CA MET A 228 9.00 2.54 -0.26
C MET A 228 8.56 3.31 -1.50
N LEU A 229 9.39 4.21 -2.04
CA LEU A 229 9.05 4.88 -3.30
C LEU A 229 8.81 3.87 -4.43
N THR A 230 9.64 2.83 -4.51
CA THR A 230 9.46 1.74 -5.48
C THR A 230 8.15 1.00 -5.25
N LEU A 231 7.83 0.63 -4.01
CA LEU A 231 6.55 0.00 -3.66
C LEU A 231 5.36 0.88 -4.04
N GLY A 232 5.42 2.20 -3.77
CA GLY A 232 4.37 3.14 -4.12
C GLY A 232 4.14 3.24 -5.63
N ILE A 233 5.23 3.25 -6.42
CA ILE A 233 5.14 3.18 -7.88
C ILE A 233 4.51 1.86 -8.31
N GLU A 234 4.95 0.72 -7.77
CA GLU A 234 4.42 -0.60 -8.10
C GLU A 234 2.92 -0.69 -7.78
N MET A 235 2.48 -0.20 -6.60
CA MET A 235 1.07 -0.14 -6.22
C MET A 235 0.24 0.61 -7.27
N VAL A 236 0.61 1.85 -7.61
CA VAL A 236 -0.15 2.64 -8.59
C VAL A 236 -0.06 2.04 -9.99
N GLN A 237 1.11 1.55 -10.39
CA GLN A 237 1.35 0.93 -11.70
C GLN A 237 0.49 -0.32 -11.91
N LEU A 238 0.23 -1.12 -10.86
CA LEU A 238 -0.71 -2.24 -10.91
C LEU A 238 -2.13 -1.76 -11.24
N GLY A 239 -2.55 -0.64 -10.65
CA GLY A 239 -3.88 -0.06 -10.84
C GLY A 239 -4.09 0.63 -12.20
N VAL A 240 -3.06 1.25 -12.77
CA VAL A 240 -3.14 1.93 -14.08
C VAL A 240 -2.69 1.08 -15.26
N GLY A 241 -1.82 0.10 -15.04
CA GLY A 241 -1.22 -0.75 -16.08
C GLY A 241 -2.07 -1.95 -16.48
N LYS A 242 -1.54 -2.77 -17.40
CA LYS A 242 -2.18 -4.05 -17.77
C LYS A 242 -2.08 -5.01 -16.58
N MET A 243 -3.21 -5.62 -16.21
CA MET A 243 -3.31 -6.56 -15.08
C MET A 243 -3.13 -7.99 -15.57
N LEU A 244 -1.91 -8.35 -15.99
CA LEU A 244 -1.57 -9.67 -16.52
C LEU A 244 -0.79 -10.46 -15.47
N PHE A 245 -1.47 -11.27 -14.64
CA PHE A 245 -0.86 -12.06 -13.58
C PHE A 245 -0.56 -13.50 -14.03
N GLY A 246 0.44 -14.15 -13.41
CA GLY A 246 0.89 -15.49 -13.78
C GLY A 246 2.10 -15.53 -14.72
N GLN A 247 2.59 -14.36 -15.13
CA GLN A 247 3.74 -14.22 -16.01
C GLN A 247 4.87 -13.46 -15.31
N SER A 248 6.12 -13.74 -15.71
CA SER A 248 7.29 -13.00 -15.23
C SER A 248 7.27 -11.58 -15.80
N VAL A 249 6.53 -10.68 -15.17
CA VAL A 249 6.57 -9.25 -15.51
C VAL A 249 7.92 -8.70 -15.09
N ARG A 250 8.69 -8.20 -16.06
CA ARG A 250 9.93 -7.47 -15.74
C ARG A 250 9.54 -6.22 -14.96
N ARG A 251 10.09 -6.07 -13.75
CA ARG A 251 9.98 -4.82 -13.00
C ARG A 251 10.55 -3.70 -13.86
N PRO A 252 9.78 -2.63 -14.16
CA PRO A 252 10.32 -1.49 -14.86
C PRO A 252 11.41 -0.87 -13.99
N CYS A 253 12.59 -0.66 -14.56
CA CYS A 253 13.61 0.17 -13.93
C CYS A 253 13.13 1.62 -14.03
N VAL A 254 12.80 2.24 -12.90
CA VAL A 254 12.30 3.61 -12.85
C VAL A 254 13.47 4.53 -12.48
N PRO A 255 13.90 5.43 -13.38
CA PRO A 255 15.10 6.25 -13.15
C PRO A 255 14.88 7.40 -12.14
N GLU A 256 13.63 7.78 -11.87
CA GLU A 256 13.29 8.85 -10.93
C GLU A 256 12.10 8.39 -10.06
N LEU A 257 12.38 8.08 -8.80
CA LEU A 257 11.43 7.42 -7.90
C LEU A 257 10.35 8.37 -7.34
N LYS A 258 10.65 9.67 -7.22
CA LYS A 258 9.71 10.67 -6.70
C LYS A 258 8.73 11.18 -7.76
N PHE A 259 9.11 11.12 -9.04
CA PHE A 259 8.27 11.51 -10.17
C PHE A 259 8.53 10.57 -11.34
N SER A 260 7.48 9.91 -11.83
CA SER A 260 7.64 8.87 -12.85
C SER A 260 6.52 8.96 -13.88
N TRP A 261 6.83 8.66 -15.14
CA TRP A 261 5.83 8.45 -16.17
C TRP A 261 5.42 6.98 -16.18
N LEU A 262 4.15 6.71 -15.88
CA LEU A 262 3.58 5.35 -15.88
C LEU A 262 3.09 4.96 -17.28
N ALA A 263 2.61 5.94 -18.02
CA ALA A 263 2.18 5.84 -19.41
C ALA A 263 2.57 7.13 -20.19
N PRO A 264 2.38 7.21 -21.51
CA PRO A 264 2.65 8.43 -22.28
C PRO A 264 1.92 9.67 -21.75
N ASP A 265 0.70 9.48 -21.25
CA ASP A 265 -0.26 10.47 -20.78
C ASP A 265 -0.55 10.37 -19.27
N ILE A 266 0.09 9.45 -18.56
CA ILE A 266 -0.08 9.28 -17.10
C ILE A 266 1.27 9.47 -16.38
N CYS A 267 1.31 10.42 -15.45
CA CYS A 267 2.44 10.62 -14.55
C CYS A 267 2.05 10.42 -13.09
N LEU A 268 3.04 10.08 -12.27
CA LEU A 268 2.92 9.84 -10.83
C LEU A 268 3.93 10.73 -10.10
N SER A 269 3.52 11.32 -8.99
CA SER A 269 4.41 11.89 -7.97
C SER A 269 4.05 11.31 -6.62
N ILE A 270 5.05 10.75 -5.93
CA ILE A 270 4.90 10.32 -4.54
C ILE A 270 5.17 11.53 -3.63
N THR A 271 4.32 11.74 -2.63
CA THR A 271 4.38 12.85 -1.68
C THR A 271 3.82 12.41 -0.32
N THR A 272 3.83 13.28 0.68
CA THR A 272 3.26 13.03 2.03
C THR A 272 2.06 13.95 2.28
N HIS A 273 1.29 13.73 3.35
CA HIS A 273 0.25 14.65 3.86
C HIS A 273 -0.70 15.23 2.81
N LEU A 274 -1.29 14.38 1.96
CA LEU A 274 -2.28 14.83 0.96
C LEU A 274 -3.63 15.23 1.58
N ASP A 275 -3.84 14.91 2.85
CA ASP A 275 -5.00 15.34 3.62
C ASP A 275 -4.86 16.76 4.19
N ASP A 276 -3.63 17.31 4.26
CA ASP A 276 -3.43 18.74 4.55
C ASP A 276 -3.68 19.58 3.30
N GLU A 277 -4.60 20.54 3.40
CA GLU A 277 -5.06 21.32 2.24
C GLU A 277 -3.93 22.14 1.59
N ARG A 278 -3.02 22.71 2.39
CA ARG A 278 -1.95 23.56 1.87
C ARG A 278 -0.90 22.70 1.16
N ASN A 279 -0.52 21.58 1.77
CA ASN A 279 0.43 20.65 1.20
C ASN A 279 -0.11 19.91 -0.03
N LEU A 280 -1.42 19.62 -0.07
CA LEU A 280 -2.11 19.16 -1.27
C LEU A 280 -1.96 20.16 -2.43
N LYS A 281 -2.32 21.44 -2.20
CA LYS A 281 -2.22 22.50 -3.23
C LYS A 281 -0.80 22.67 -3.74
N LYS A 282 0.19 22.67 -2.84
CA LYS A 282 1.63 22.66 -3.19
C LYS A 282 1.98 21.47 -4.07
N SER A 283 1.59 20.26 -3.69
CA SER A 283 1.90 19.03 -4.43
C SER A 283 1.27 19.02 -5.82
N ILE A 284 0.03 19.52 -5.96
CA ILE A 284 -0.63 19.67 -7.27
C ILE A 284 0.17 20.60 -8.18
N LEU A 285 0.54 21.79 -7.69
CA LEU A 285 1.33 22.73 -8.48
C LEU A 285 2.67 22.15 -8.92
N GLN A 286 3.39 21.50 -7.99
CA GLN A 286 4.67 20.88 -8.30
C GLN A 286 4.55 19.82 -9.38
N LEU A 287 3.49 19.00 -9.36
CA LEU A 287 3.24 18.02 -10.42
C LEU A 287 2.93 18.69 -11.76
N VAL A 288 2.08 19.72 -11.77
CA VAL A 288 1.71 20.48 -12.98
C VAL A 288 2.95 21.14 -13.61
N ASP A 289 3.80 21.75 -12.79
CA ASP A 289 5.05 22.39 -13.22
C ASP A 289 6.02 21.37 -13.81
N LYS A 290 6.27 20.25 -13.09
CA LYS A 290 7.14 19.17 -13.57
C LYS A 290 6.65 18.60 -14.91
N THR A 291 5.34 18.44 -15.06
CA THR A 291 4.72 17.94 -16.29
C THR A 291 4.94 18.90 -17.46
N SER A 292 4.69 20.19 -17.23
CA SER A 292 4.85 21.24 -18.24
C SER A 292 6.30 21.37 -18.74
N VAL A 293 7.28 21.20 -17.84
CA VAL A 293 8.71 21.26 -18.17
C VAL A 293 9.18 20.02 -18.96
N LYS A 294 8.78 18.82 -18.51
CA LYS A 294 9.31 17.56 -19.10
C LYS A 294 8.63 17.18 -20.42
N ARG A 295 7.34 17.52 -20.60
CA ARG A 295 6.58 17.21 -21.81
C ARG A 295 5.54 18.29 -22.11
N PRO A 296 5.88 19.36 -22.85
CA PRO A 296 4.87 20.21 -23.45
C PRO A 296 4.07 19.35 -24.45
N SER A 297 2.86 18.97 -24.06
CA SER A 297 1.96 18.10 -24.84
C SER A 297 0.78 18.90 -25.37
N ALA A 298 0.34 18.59 -26.58
CA ALA A 298 -0.94 19.08 -27.12
C ALA A 298 -2.15 18.32 -26.55
N PHE A 299 -1.91 17.26 -25.78
CA PHE A 299 -2.94 16.35 -25.27
C PHE A 299 -3.13 16.51 -23.77
N VAL A 300 -4.27 16.02 -23.29
CA VAL A 300 -4.58 15.92 -21.86
C VAL A 300 -3.62 14.95 -21.20
N ILE A 301 -3.11 15.32 -20.03
CA ILE A 301 -2.26 14.47 -19.19
C ILE A 301 -2.99 14.22 -17.87
N TYR A 302 -2.93 12.98 -17.37
CA TYR A 302 -3.40 12.62 -16.06
C TYR A 302 -2.24 12.49 -15.07
N GLY A 303 -2.22 13.36 -14.06
CA GLY A 303 -1.29 13.30 -12.95
C GLY A 303 -1.89 12.54 -11.76
N ILE A 304 -1.08 11.74 -11.08
CA ILE A 304 -1.43 11.07 -9.85
C ILE A 304 -0.51 11.59 -8.75
N LEU A 305 -1.09 12.15 -7.68
CA LEU A 305 -0.38 12.33 -6.42
C LEU A 305 -0.69 11.14 -5.51
N PHE A 306 0.33 10.59 -4.87
CA PHE A 306 0.20 9.39 -4.06
C PHE A 306 0.97 9.52 -2.74
N SER A 307 0.28 9.30 -1.62
CA SER A 307 0.86 9.32 -0.26
C SER A 307 0.72 7.99 0.47
N PHE A 308 0.43 6.89 -0.24
CA PHE A 308 -0.01 5.61 0.31
C PHE A 308 -1.39 5.69 0.98
N PHE A 309 -1.61 6.63 1.90
CA PHE A 309 -2.90 6.79 2.59
C PHE A 309 -3.96 7.45 1.70
N GLN A 310 -3.56 8.40 0.85
CA GLN A 310 -4.44 9.05 -0.11
C GLN A 310 -3.85 9.07 -1.51
N CYS A 311 -4.73 9.22 -2.50
CA CYS A 311 -4.35 9.58 -3.85
C CYS A 311 -5.23 10.70 -4.40
N VAL A 312 -4.68 11.47 -5.34
CA VAL A 312 -5.40 12.52 -6.06
C VAL A 312 -5.15 12.34 -7.55
N VAL A 313 -6.21 12.31 -8.34
CA VAL A 313 -6.11 12.29 -9.80
C VAL A 313 -6.32 13.70 -10.32
N ILE A 314 -5.39 14.16 -11.16
CA ILE A 314 -5.35 15.51 -11.72
C ILE A 314 -5.47 15.38 -13.24
N ARG A 315 -6.44 16.05 -13.85
CA ARG A 315 -6.53 16.23 -15.29
C ARG A 315 -5.87 17.55 -15.65
N ILE A 316 -4.79 17.50 -16.41
CA ILE A 316 -4.00 18.65 -16.86
C ILE A 316 -4.33 18.87 -18.33
N ASP A 317 -4.91 20.03 -18.63
CA ASP A 317 -5.31 20.43 -19.96
C ASP A 317 -4.45 21.64 -20.39
N PRO A 318 -3.69 21.53 -21.49
CA PRO A 318 -2.77 22.59 -21.91
C PRO A 318 -3.49 23.92 -22.19
N ASN A 319 -4.78 23.91 -22.49
CA ASN A 319 -5.56 25.10 -22.81
C ASN A 319 -6.46 25.57 -21.67
N HIS A 320 -6.76 24.70 -20.70
CA HIS A 320 -7.79 24.95 -19.70
C HIS A 320 -7.29 24.88 -18.25
N GLY A 321 -5.99 24.71 -18.04
CA GLY A 321 -5.37 24.61 -16.71
C GLY A 321 -5.50 23.19 -16.17
N PHE A 322 -5.82 23.04 -14.89
CA PHE A 322 -5.98 21.72 -14.29
C PHE A 322 -7.23 21.59 -13.42
N GLN A 323 -7.72 20.36 -13.33
CA GLN A 323 -8.83 19.92 -12.49
C GLN A 323 -8.38 18.71 -11.68
N SER A 324 -8.94 18.48 -10.50
CA SER A 324 -8.56 17.34 -9.66
C SER A 324 -9.73 16.72 -8.92
N THR A 325 -9.54 15.48 -8.47
CA THR A 325 -10.35 14.89 -7.40
C THR A 325 -10.00 15.51 -6.04
N ALA A 326 -10.86 15.29 -5.06
CA ALA A 326 -10.47 15.46 -3.65
C ALA A 326 -9.38 14.41 -3.29
N PRO A 327 -8.67 14.57 -2.16
CA PRO A 327 -7.87 13.48 -1.58
C PRO A 327 -8.75 12.26 -1.32
N LEU A 328 -8.52 11.20 -2.06
CA LEU A 328 -9.26 9.96 -1.94
C LEU A 328 -8.46 8.99 -1.08
N GLN A 329 -9.05 8.43 -0.03
CA GLN A 329 -8.42 7.35 0.73
C GLN A 329 -8.00 6.23 -0.22
N PHE A 330 -6.72 5.88 -0.25
CA PHE A 330 -6.18 4.83 -1.11
C PHE A 330 -6.02 3.52 -0.35
N LEU A 331 -5.13 3.45 0.63
CA LEU A 331 -5.03 2.26 1.46
C LEU A 331 -6.27 2.12 2.37
N PRO A 332 -6.82 0.91 2.52
CA PRO A 332 -7.82 0.66 3.54
C PRO A 332 -7.22 0.92 4.92
N SER A 333 -8.05 1.37 5.86
CA SER A 333 -7.64 1.40 7.28
C SER A 333 -7.26 -0.02 7.72
N PHE A 334 -6.27 -0.14 8.60
CA PHE A 334 -5.92 -1.42 9.23
C PHE A 334 -7.10 -2.10 9.92
N HIS A 335 -8.13 -1.35 10.36
CA HIS A 335 -9.36 -1.89 10.95
C HIS A 335 -10.55 -1.91 9.98
N ALA A 336 -10.31 -1.79 8.67
CA ALA A 336 -11.37 -1.80 7.68
C ALA A 336 -11.97 -3.21 7.50
N THR A 337 -13.30 -3.28 7.46
CA THR A 337 -14.03 -4.52 7.15
C THR A 337 -14.06 -4.85 5.65
N SER A 338 -13.47 -3.99 4.81
CA SER A 338 -13.40 -4.15 3.37
C SER A 338 -12.14 -3.47 2.82
N PRO A 339 -11.46 -4.06 1.84
CA PRO A 339 -10.31 -3.44 1.18
C PRO A 339 -10.72 -2.34 0.17
N SER A 340 -12.03 -2.17 -0.07
CA SER A 340 -12.53 -1.20 -1.05
C SER A 340 -12.38 0.23 -0.53
N THR A 341 -11.67 1.06 -1.29
CA THR A 341 -11.52 2.48 -1.02
C THR A 341 -11.85 3.34 -2.25
N PRO A 342 -12.21 4.62 -2.06
CA PRO A 342 -12.41 5.55 -3.18
C PRO A 342 -11.17 5.72 -4.05
N GLY A 343 -9.97 5.66 -3.47
CA GLY A 343 -8.70 5.80 -4.18
C GLY A 343 -8.35 4.59 -5.03
N ILE A 344 -8.53 3.36 -4.52
CA ILE A 344 -8.39 2.12 -5.30
C ILE A 344 -9.35 2.16 -6.49
N THR A 345 -10.60 2.56 -6.25
CA THR A 345 -11.59 2.75 -7.31
C THR A 345 -11.09 3.76 -8.33
N ALA A 346 -10.70 4.97 -7.90
CA ALA A 346 -10.29 6.03 -8.83
C ALA A 346 -9.10 5.64 -9.72
N ILE A 347 -8.07 5.02 -9.15
CA ILE A 347 -6.91 4.54 -9.90
C ILE A 347 -7.29 3.39 -10.83
N GLY A 348 -8.12 2.44 -10.38
CA GLY A 348 -8.61 1.35 -11.22
C GLY A 348 -9.43 1.84 -12.42
N ARG A 349 -10.27 2.87 -12.21
CA ARG A 349 -11.04 3.55 -13.27
C ARG A 349 -10.14 4.33 -14.23
N LEU A 350 -9.18 5.08 -13.70
CA LEU A 350 -8.18 5.79 -14.51
C LEU A 350 -7.44 4.80 -15.41
N GLY A 351 -6.95 3.69 -14.85
CA GLY A 351 -6.37 2.60 -15.63
C GLY A 351 -7.31 2.09 -16.70
N TYR A 352 -8.55 1.76 -16.37
CA TYR A 352 -9.51 1.23 -17.34
C TYR A 352 -9.75 2.17 -18.55
N HIS A 353 -9.87 3.47 -18.30
CA HIS A 353 -10.21 4.46 -19.33
C HIS A 353 -9.02 5.08 -20.05
N CYS A 354 -7.86 5.12 -19.39
CA CYS A 354 -6.62 5.72 -19.90
C CYS A 354 -5.53 4.65 -20.10
N LEU A 355 -5.90 3.37 -20.17
CA LEU A 355 -5.05 2.29 -20.66
C LEU A 355 -4.76 2.56 -22.13
N ASP A 356 -3.79 3.45 -22.36
CA ASP A 356 -3.33 3.79 -23.68
C ASP A 356 -2.28 2.76 -24.13
N THR A 357 -2.16 2.76 -25.44
CA THR A 357 -1.50 1.85 -26.37
C THR A 357 -0.08 1.40 -25.99
N PRO A 358 0.32 0.15 -26.35
CA PRO A 358 1.61 -0.45 -26.04
C PRO A 358 2.82 0.47 -26.23
N LYS A 359 3.78 0.29 -25.31
CA LYS A 359 5.07 0.98 -25.27
C LYS A 359 5.75 0.92 -26.64
N ALA A 360 6.60 1.91 -26.93
CA ALA A 360 7.50 1.89 -28.06
C ALA A 360 8.33 0.58 -28.05
N GLY A 361 7.89 -0.38 -28.85
CA GLY A 361 8.54 -1.67 -29.07
C GLY A 361 8.95 -1.82 -30.53
N PRO A 362 9.69 -2.90 -30.86
CA PRO A 362 10.02 -3.20 -32.25
C PRO A 362 8.73 -3.42 -33.04
N ARG A 363 8.43 -2.49 -33.95
CA ARG A 363 7.26 -2.56 -34.83
C ARG A 363 7.63 -3.29 -36.12
N ILE A 364 6.75 -4.16 -36.59
CA ILE A 364 6.89 -4.74 -37.92
C ILE A 364 6.67 -3.67 -38.99
N GLN A 365 7.26 -3.88 -40.16
CA GLN A 365 7.13 -2.94 -41.27
C GLN A 365 5.66 -2.81 -41.71
N PRO A 366 5.17 -1.62 -42.10
CA PRO A 366 3.78 -1.41 -42.50
C PRO A 366 3.31 -2.32 -43.64
N HIS A 367 4.22 -2.79 -44.49
CA HIS A 367 3.93 -3.67 -45.63
C HIS A 367 3.89 -5.16 -45.28
N HIS A 368 4.14 -5.53 -44.02
CA HIS A 368 4.07 -6.93 -43.59
C HIS A 368 2.64 -7.46 -43.71
N TYR A 369 2.47 -8.74 -44.09
CA TYR A 369 1.15 -9.33 -44.33
C TYR A 369 0.23 -9.28 -43.10
N LEU A 370 0.79 -9.36 -41.88
CA LEU A 370 0.03 -9.19 -40.63
C LEU A 370 -0.63 -7.81 -40.49
N CYS A 371 -0.11 -6.77 -41.15
CA CYS A 371 -0.73 -5.44 -41.19
C CYS A 371 -1.88 -5.35 -42.21
N GLN A 372 -2.05 -6.37 -43.06
CA GLN A 372 -3.06 -6.43 -44.12
C GLN A 372 -4.18 -7.42 -43.81
N VAL A 373 -4.14 -8.06 -42.65
CA VAL A 373 -5.17 -9.03 -42.22
C VAL A 373 -6.49 -8.29 -41.99
N PRO A 374 -7.61 -8.76 -42.57
CA PRO A 374 -8.93 -8.20 -42.32
C PRO A 374 -9.27 -8.14 -40.83
N VAL A 375 -10.00 -7.10 -40.41
CA VAL A 375 -10.32 -6.82 -38.99
C VAL A 375 -11.07 -7.97 -38.33
N GLU A 376 -11.88 -8.72 -39.07
CA GLU A 376 -12.63 -9.87 -38.58
C GLU A 376 -11.71 -11.04 -38.22
N LEU A 377 -10.66 -11.25 -39.03
CA LEU A 377 -9.65 -12.28 -38.74
C LEU A 377 -8.74 -11.84 -37.59
N LEU A 378 -8.41 -10.55 -37.51
CA LEU A 378 -7.71 -10.00 -36.34
C LEU A 378 -8.52 -10.25 -35.06
N ASP A 379 -9.82 -9.94 -35.07
CA ASP A 379 -10.69 -10.14 -33.91
C ASP A 379 -10.71 -11.61 -33.50
N LEU A 380 -10.89 -12.52 -34.46
CA LEU A 380 -10.84 -13.95 -34.20
C LEU A 380 -9.50 -14.38 -33.60
N ILE A 381 -8.36 -13.95 -34.16
CA ILE A 381 -7.03 -14.29 -33.64
C ILE A 381 -6.90 -13.83 -32.18
N THR A 382 -7.34 -12.61 -31.87
CA THR A 382 -7.23 -12.08 -30.50
C THR A 382 -8.08 -12.84 -29.48
N THR A 383 -9.10 -13.60 -29.89
CA THR A 383 -9.85 -14.50 -28.99
C THR A 383 -9.11 -15.77 -28.64
N LEU A 384 -8.13 -16.19 -29.46
CA LEU A 384 -7.44 -17.47 -29.34
C LEU A 384 -6.07 -17.35 -28.65
N LEU A 385 -5.55 -16.12 -28.52
CA LEU A 385 -4.23 -15.87 -27.94
C LEU A 385 -4.27 -15.80 -26.41
N SER A 386 -3.15 -16.21 -25.80
CA SER A 386 -2.89 -15.89 -24.39
C SER A 386 -2.78 -14.37 -24.21
N PRO A 387 -3.03 -13.83 -23.01
CA PRO A 387 -2.83 -12.41 -22.74
C PRO A 387 -1.40 -11.93 -23.01
N SER A 388 -0.38 -12.79 -22.83
CA SER A 388 1.02 -12.45 -23.15
C SER A 388 1.21 -12.26 -24.64
N ASP A 389 0.77 -13.24 -25.41
CA ASP A 389 0.94 -13.23 -26.87
C ASP A 389 0.15 -12.08 -27.48
N LEU A 390 -1.04 -11.81 -26.93
CA LEU A 390 -1.84 -10.66 -27.32
C LEU A 390 -1.10 -9.34 -27.05
N ASP A 391 -0.48 -9.16 -25.88
CA ASP A 391 0.26 -7.96 -25.54
C ASP A 391 1.49 -7.75 -26.45
N HIS A 392 2.27 -8.81 -26.66
CA HIS A 392 3.42 -8.80 -27.57
C HIS A 392 3.00 -8.49 -29.01
N LEU A 393 1.89 -9.07 -29.47
CA LEU A 393 1.39 -8.87 -30.83
C LEU A 393 0.87 -7.46 -31.04
N CYS A 394 0.15 -6.89 -30.08
CA CYS A 394 -0.27 -5.48 -30.11
C CYS A 394 0.94 -4.53 -30.15
N THR A 395 2.00 -4.86 -29.41
CA THR A 395 3.23 -4.07 -29.40
C THR A 395 3.95 -4.12 -30.76
N ALA A 396 3.97 -5.30 -31.39
CA ALA A 396 4.65 -5.51 -32.67
C ALA A 396 3.83 -5.01 -33.88
N VAL A 397 2.49 -5.11 -33.84
CA VAL A 397 1.59 -4.97 -34.99
C VAL A 397 0.45 -3.98 -34.70
N PRO A 398 0.55 -2.71 -35.14
CA PRO A 398 -0.41 -1.67 -34.77
C PRO A 398 -1.89 -1.97 -35.09
N PRO A 399 -2.26 -2.65 -36.19
CA PRO A 399 -3.66 -3.02 -36.41
C PRO A 399 -4.27 -3.92 -35.32
N PHE A 400 -3.47 -4.76 -34.63
CA PHE A 400 -3.97 -5.59 -33.53
C PHE A 400 -4.38 -4.75 -32.33
N GLU A 401 -3.71 -3.62 -32.09
CA GLU A 401 -3.99 -2.73 -30.96
C GLU A 401 -5.42 -2.19 -31.00
N ALA A 402 -5.89 -1.76 -32.17
CA ALA A 402 -7.24 -1.26 -32.36
C ALA A 402 -8.32 -2.32 -32.07
N VAL A 403 -8.02 -3.59 -32.32
CA VAL A 403 -8.97 -4.72 -32.17
C VAL A 403 -8.88 -5.37 -30.78
N ALA A 404 -7.68 -5.48 -30.25
CA ALA A 404 -7.40 -6.13 -28.98
C ALA A 404 -7.47 -5.20 -27.78
N GLY A 405 -7.49 -3.87 -27.99
CA GLY A 405 -7.47 -2.88 -26.91
C GLY A 405 -8.53 -3.15 -25.85
N ASP A 406 -9.76 -3.46 -26.26
CA ASP A 406 -10.84 -3.79 -25.33
C ASP A 406 -10.58 -5.09 -24.56
N ARG A 407 -9.92 -6.10 -25.17
CA ARG A 407 -9.57 -7.35 -24.50
C ARG A 407 -8.44 -7.16 -23.48
N LEU A 408 -7.46 -6.30 -23.77
CA LEU A 408 -6.33 -6.01 -22.87
C LEU A 408 -6.72 -5.12 -21.68
N ARG A 409 -7.90 -4.51 -21.69
CA ARG A 409 -8.47 -3.79 -20.54
C ARG A 409 -8.93 -4.71 -19.42
N TYR A 410 -9.28 -5.95 -19.75
CA TYR A 410 -9.68 -6.94 -18.75
C TYR A 410 -8.46 -7.34 -17.90
N PRO A 411 -8.66 -7.59 -16.60
CA PRO A 411 -7.66 -8.27 -15.80
C PRO A 411 -7.57 -9.76 -16.16
N TYR A 412 -6.37 -10.32 -16.09
CA TYR A 412 -6.07 -11.72 -16.34
C TYR A 412 -5.32 -12.34 -15.18
N ILE A 413 -5.68 -13.59 -14.84
CA ILE A 413 -4.90 -14.46 -13.95
C ILE A 413 -4.58 -15.73 -14.74
N ASP A 414 -3.31 -15.97 -15.01
CA ASP A 414 -2.86 -16.92 -16.02
C ASP A 414 -3.56 -16.60 -17.36
N ASP A 415 -4.21 -17.58 -17.98
CA ASP A 415 -4.99 -17.39 -19.20
C ASP A 415 -6.45 -16.98 -18.95
N TYR A 416 -6.88 -16.90 -17.69
CA TYR A 416 -8.27 -16.57 -17.37
C TYR A 416 -8.53 -15.07 -17.41
N ARG A 417 -9.39 -14.64 -18.33
CA ARG A 417 -9.91 -13.26 -18.39
C ARG A 417 -11.03 -13.08 -17.37
N LEU A 418 -10.88 -12.19 -16.39
CA LEU A 418 -11.94 -11.92 -15.42
C LEU A 418 -12.95 -10.94 -16.00
N VAL A 419 -14.18 -11.38 -16.23
CA VAL A 419 -15.21 -10.60 -16.93
C VAL A 419 -16.19 -9.90 -15.99
N GLN A 420 -16.38 -10.42 -14.78
CA GLN A 420 -17.34 -9.88 -13.82
C GLN A 420 -16.93 -10.21 -12.39
N ARG A 421 -17.13 -9.27 -11.47
CA ARG A 421 -17.03 -9.50 -10.02
C ARG A 421 -18.33 -10.10 -9.49
N ILE A 422 -18.24 -11.25 -8.84
CA ILE A 422 -19.38 -11.92 -8.19
C ILE A 422 -19.46 -11.45 -6.74
N ARG A 423 -20.63 -10.96 -6.32
CA ARG A 423 -20.86 -10.58 -4.92
C ARG A 423 -20.97 -11.85 -4.08
N LEU A 424 -20.16 -11.94 -3.03
CA LEU A 424 -20.28 -12.98 -2.01
C LEU A 424 -21.56 -12.78 -1.21
N SER A 425 -22.35 -13.83 -1.04
CA SER A 425 -23.46 -13.80 -0.08
C SER A 425 -22.90 -13.95 1.34
N SER A 426 -23.55 -13.35 2.34
CA SER A 426 -23.15 -13.51 3.75
C SER A 426 -23.22 -14.97 4.24
N THR A 427 -23.96 -15.82 3.54
CA THR A 427 -24.06 -17.26 3.77
C THR A 427 -22.83 -18.04 3.32
N ASP A 428 -22.15 -17.62 2.26
CA ASP A 428 -20.96 -18.30 1.71
C ASP A 428 -19.77 -18.34 2.67
N LEU A 429 -19.70 -17.38 3.59
CA LEU A 429 -18.60 -17.28 4.55
C LEU A 429 -18.69 -18.36 5.65
N ARG A 430 -19.87 -18.95 5.90
CA ARG A 430 -20.11 -19.75 7.11
C ARG A 430 -19.54 -21.18 7.11
N ASP A 431 -19.11 -21.70 5.97
CA ASP A 431 -18.86 -23.14 5.77
C ASP A 431 -17.41 -23.61 6.04
N THR A 432 -16.51 -22.72 6.42
CA THR A 432 -15.07 -23.04 6.65
C THR A 432 -14.62 -22.88 8.11
N ARG A 433 -15.52 -23.09 9.08
CA ARG A 433 -15.30 -22.85 10.52
C ARG A 433 -14.45 -23.90 11.26
N ASP A 434 -13.56 -24.63 10.61
CA ASP A 434 -12.74 -25.63 11.29
C ASP A 434 -11.32 -25.12 11.62
N HIS A 435 -11.08 -25.03 12.92
CA HIS A 435 -9.81 -25.05 13.68
C HIS A 435 -8.81 -23.88 13.74
N ASP A 436 -8.98 -22.73 13.08
CA ASP A 436 -8.13 -21.57 13.40
C ASP A 436 -8.80 -20.21 13.15
N LYS A 437 -9.34 -19.60 14.21
CA LYS A 437 -10.05 -18.30 14.13
C LYS A 437 -9.15 -17.19 13.57
N ARG A 438 -7.82 -17.27 13.76
CA ARG A 438 -6.86 -16.27 13.26
C ARG A 438 -6.73 -16.30 11.74
N ARG A 439 -6.66 -17.49 11.12
CA ARG A 439 -6.55 -17.64 9.66
C ARG A 439 -7.81 -17.20 8.90
N TYR A 440 -8.98 -17.34 9.50
CA TYR A 440 -10.27 -17.12 8.82
C TYR A 440 -10.56 -15.64 8.52
N VAL A 441 -10.34 -14.73 9.48
CA VAL A 441 -10.61 -13.29 9.30
C VAL A 441 -9.75 -12.73 8.17
N LEU A 442 -8.47 -13.14 8.13
CA LEU A 442 -7.47 -12.74 7.13
C LEU A 442 -7.88 -13.08 5.71
N THR A 443 -8.42 -14.29 5.50
CA THR A 443 -8.87 -14.71 4.17
C THR A 443 -10.11 -13.96 3.70
N SER A 444 -10.99 -13.49 4.59
CA SER A 444 -12.30 -12.95 4.16
C SER A 444 -12.21 -11.58 3.49
N ILE A 445 -11.31 -10.72 3.96
CA ILE A 445 -11.23 -9.31 3.52
C ILE A 445 -10.59 -9.22 2.14
N THR A 446 -9.57 -10.03 1.89
CA THR A 446 -8.82 -10.05 0.62
C THR A 446 -9.35 -11.07 -0.39
N THR A 447 -10.40 -11.84 -0.06
CA THR A 447 -10.99 -12.80 -1.02
C THR A 447 -12.09 -12.15 -1.85
N LYS A 448 -12.02 -12.33 -3.17
CA LYS A 448 -13.11 -11.99 -4.10
C LYS A 448 -13.38 -13.15 -5.06
N ARG A 449 -14.63 -13.23 -5.51
CA ARG A 449 -15.05 -14.16 -6.57
C ARG A 449 -15.21 -13.44 -7.90
N PHE A 450 -14.79 -14.08 -8.97
CA PHE A 450 -14.90 -13.55 -10.32
C PHE A 450 -15.50 -14.60 -11.25
N SER A 451 -16.31 -14.14 -12.21
CA SER A 451 -16.57 -14.92 -13.42
C SER A 451 -15.39 -14.71 -14.36
N ALA A 452 -14.86 -15.81 -14.90
CA ALA A 452 -13.71 -15.78 -15.80
C ALA A 452 -13.94 -16.68 -17.02
N VAL A 453 -13.24 -16.36 -18.11
CA VAL A 453 -13.36 -17.03 -19.41
C VAL A 453 -11.97 -17.31 -19.97
N LEU A 454 -11.77 -18.50 -20.54
CA LEU A 454 -10.53 -18.88 -21.23
C LEU A 454 -10.51 -18.39 -22.69
N PRO A 455 -9.33 -18.22 -23.31
CA PRO A 455 -9.22 -17.94 -24.74
C PRO A 455 -9.94 -19.03 -25.55
N GLY A 456 -10.70 -18.60 -26.56
CA GLY A 456 -11.48 -19.48 -27.44
C GLY A 456 -12.69 -20.16 -26.80
N SER A 457 -12.97 -19.95 -25.52
CA SER A 457 -14.11 -20.55 -24.82
C SER A 457 -15.23 -19.54 -24.57
N SER A 458 -16.48 -20.00 -24.65
CA SER A 458 -17.66 -19.28 -24.17
C SER A 458 -18.08 -19.69 -22.76
N GLU A 459 -17.44 -20.73 -22.20
CA GLU A 459 -17.73 -21.25 -20.87
C GLU A 459 -17.22 -20.29 -19.79
N LYS A 460 -18.12 -19.92 -18.88
CA LYS A 460 -17.79 -19.10 -17.71
C LYS A 460 -17.45 -20.00 -16.53
N LYS A 461 -16.30 -19.75 -15.92
CA LYS A 461 -15.85 -20.39 -14.69
C LYS A 461 -15.92 -19.41 -13.53
N VAL A 462 -16.09 -19.91 -12.32
CA VAL A 462 -15.99 -19.09 -11.11
C VAL A 462 -14.59 -19.25 -10.52
N LEU A 463 -13.86 -18.15 -10.39
CA LEU A 463 -12.56 -18.11 -9.75
C LEU A 463 -12.66 -17.45 -8.38
N VAL A 464 -12.12 -18.12 -7.35
CA VAL A 464 -11.89 -17.52 -6.04
C VAL A 464 -10.44 -17.08 -5.97
N VAL A 465 -10.23 -15.77 -5.87
CA VAL A 465 -8.89 -15.18 -5.80
C VAL A 465 -8.65 -14.77 -4.36
N CYS A 466 -7.64 -15.39 -3.75
CA CYS A 466 -7.18 -15.14 -2.40
C CYS A 466 -5.65 -15.34 -2.31
N ASN A 467 -5.04 -14.85 -1.24
CA ASN A 467 -3.64 -15.12 -0.94
C ASN A 467 -3.49 -16.44 -0.19
N ARG A 468 -2.57 -17.29 -0.62
CA ARG A 468 -2.24 -18.56 0.05
C ARG A 468 -1.07 -18.43 1.05
N GLY A 469 -0.62 -17.21 1.35
CA GLY A 469 0.42 -16.92 2.34
C GLY A 469 1.86 -17.07 1.83
N THR A 470 2.08 -17.52 0.59
CA THR A 470 3.43 -17.70 0.01
C THR A 470 3.89 -16.54 -0.87
N GLY A 471 3.19 -15.40 -0.84
CA GLY A 471 3.46 -14.26 -1.73
C GLY A 471 3.11 -14.52 -3.21
N THR A 472 2.54 -15.68 -3.53
CA THR A 472 2.02 -16.01 -4.86
C THR A 472 0.49 -15.97 -4.85
N PHE A 473 -0.10 -15.35 -5.88
CA PHE A 473 -1.55 -15.42 -6.09
C PHE A 473 -1.90 -16.86 -6.47
N GLY A 474 -2.55 -17.56 -5.56
CA GLY A 474 -3.04 -18.91 -5.82
C GLY A 474 -4.50 -18.88 -6.22
N VAL A 475 -4.83 -19.29 -7.44
CA VAL A 475 -6.22 -19.58 -7.81
C VAL A 475 -6.65 -20.83 -7.01
N SER A 476 -7.68 -20.72 -6.18
CA SER A 476 -8.24 -21.88 -5.46
C SER A 476 -9.61 -22.24 -6.02
N SER A 477 -9.71 -23.48 -6.52
CA SER A 477 -10.86 -24.12 -7.18
C SER A 477 -11.34 -23.46 -8.49
N VAL A 478 -11.45 -24.29 -9.52
CA VAL A 478 -12.29 -24.07 -10.70
C VAL A 478 -13.48 -25.00 -10.49
N GLN A 479 -14.64 -24.45 -10.10
CA GLN A 479 -15.93 -25.14 -10.25
C GLN A 479 -16.62 -24.62 -11.50
#